data_AF-A0A5N7UCW3-F1
#
_entry.id   AF-A0A5N7UCW3-F1
#
_cell.length_a   1.000
_cell.length_b   1.000
_cell.length_c   1.000
_cell.angle_alpha   90.00
_cell.angle_beta   90.00
_cell.angle_gamma   90.00
#
_symmetry.space_group_name_H-M   'P 1'
#
loop_
_entity.id
_entity.type
_entity.pdbx_description
1 polymer ?
#
loop_
_entity_poly.entity_id
_entity_poly.type
_entity_poly.pdbx_seq_one_letter_code
_entity_poly.pdbx_strand_id
1 'polypeptide(L)'
;MSIEAYMFVLVLEKLRILPNDNIANLLHHYLLILGLTNRLLVQQTHQNGFEQFQKNTLNGLRESSEKSFKRRFFQMHGNDLKFLKFLEGRFSPKNNQIELINQIDSIYNGWNHMLKTKEREKSKSSPEIRLIAHFIKKIDSKPNQYIRHKALRIEVINKGKNLAALLSKFPKYQQKVTGIDAASSEFDAPPEVFAHLFRFMRRKGMRHFTYHAGEDFYHILDGLRAIYEAIKFCDLKKTDRIGHATAAGILVEQWSEAVGNEILISQGCHLDNLIFVYHLIVNSTSKKLQKTLPTVINEINNLSYSVYGDYYTPTILEKAWLMRECCPLHLFESHINNLKIQGVFDDNEFLWAEKKGFVENLQKKKDSKVYEVYEKYHDLNIRKNYNKNISITPFGIIKPKQLKILQIELLNIMATNEIIIETLPTSNVRIGFHKNFSTYHLKNWIQWKMQGYKIPPIVLGSDDTGIFATNIYNEYANVFSVLTNEEFVGLSEGMDILRHINNNSVIYKFI
;
A
#
# COMPACT_ATOMS: atom_id res chain seq x y z
N MET A 1 26.60 15.95 15.42
CA MET A 1 25.59 16.19 16.46
C MET A 1 26.21 16.82 17.70
N SER A 2 27.20 16.22 18.37
CA SER A 2 27.83 16.85 19.56
C SER A 2 28.51 18.20 19.28
N ILE A 3 29.21 18.34 18.15
CA ILE A 3 29.92 19.59 17.79
C ILE A 3 28.94 20.73 17.45
N GLU A 4 27.89 20.43 16.70
CA GLU A 4 26.90 21.42 16.26
C GLU A 4 26.02 21.90 17.42
N ALA A 5 25.58 20.98 18.29
CA ALA A 5 24.88 21.34 19.52
C ALA A 5 25.76 22.21 20.43
N TYR A 6 27.05 21.88 20.56
CA TYR A 6 28.00 22.68 21.32
C TYR A 6 28.20 24.07 20.69
N MET A 7 28.28 24.15 19.36
CA MET A 7 28.32 25.43 18.63
C MET A 7 27.08 26.28 18.93
N PHE A 8 25.87 25.71 18.89
CA PHE A 8 24.65 26.43 19.27
C PHE A 8 24.72 26.96 20.70
N VAL A 9 25.13 26.14 21.67
CA VAL A 9 25.26 26.56 23.07
C VAL A 9 26.24 27.73 23.20
N LEU A 10 27.43 27.63 22.61
CA LEU A 10 28.44 28.68 22.67
C LEU A 10 27.98 29.98 21.99
N VAL A 11 27.36 29.88 20.82
CA VAL A 11 26.91 31.05 20.05
C VAL A 11 25.74 31.73 20.76
N LEU A 12 24.74 30.98 21.22
CA LEU A 12 23.59 31.54 21.93
C LEU A 12 24.00 32.15 23.27
N GLU A 13 24.90 31.51 24.01
CA GLU A 13 25.40 32.06 25.27
C GLU A 13 26.21 33.34 25.04
N LYS A 14 27.04 33.38 24.00
CA LYS A 14 27.77 34.60 23.62
C LYS A 14 26.82 35.73 23.25
N LEU A 15 25.79 35.46 22.45
CA LEU A 15 24.79 36.46 22.08
C LEU A 15 23.96 36.95 23.28
N ARG A 16 23.73 36.08 24.28
CA ARG A 16 23.04 36.41 25.52
C ARG A 16 23.86 37.34 26.42
N ILE A 17 25.17 37.07 26.57
CA ILE A 17 26.07 37.87 27.42
C ILE A 17 26.48 39.17 26.73
N LEU A 18 26.81 39.11 25.43
CA LEU A 18 27.29 40.23 24.63
C LEU A 18 26.63 40.20 23.25
N PRO A 19 25.51 40.93 23.07
CA PRO A 19 24.85 41.05 21.78
C PRO A 19 25.83 41.47 20.68
N ASN A 20 25.85 40.73 19.57
CA ASN A 20 26.78 40.96 18.46
C ASN A 20 26.07 40.66 17.14
N ASP A 21 25.79 41.72 16.37
CA ASP A 21 25.02 41.64 15.13
C ASP A 21 25.67 40.74 14.08
N ASN A 22 26.99 40.74 13.97
CA ASN A 22 27.69 39.89 13.01
C ASN A 22 27.50 38.40 13.35
N ILE A 23 27.59 38.03 14.62
CA ILE A 23 27.37 36.65 15.07
C ILE A 23 25.90 36.27 14.92
N ALA A 24 24.97 37.16 15.26
CA ALA A 24 23.54 36.93 15.09
C ALA A 24 23.19 36.72 13.60
N ASN A 25 23.75 37.54 12.71
CA ASN A 25 23.60 37.40 11.27
C ASN A 25 24.16 36.07 10.78
N LEU A 26 25.36 35.67 11.19
CA LEU A 26 25.93 34.38 10.79
C LEU A 26 25.09 33.19 11.28
N LEU A 27 24.61 33.23 12.52
CA LEU A 27 23.70 32.22 13.06
C LEU A 27 22.39 32.18 12.27
N HIS A 28 21.82 33.34 11.95
CA HIS A 28 20.61 33.43 11.14
C HIS A 28 20.80 32.80 9.75
N HIS A 29 21.87 33.16 9.04
CA HIS A 29 22.19 32.56 7.74
C HIS A 29 22.40 31.04 7.83
N TYR A 30 23.07 30.57 8.89
CA TYR A 30 23.23 29.14 9.14
C TYR A 30 21.87 28.43 9.33
N LEU A 31 20.97 29.00 10.13
CA LEU A 31 19.62 28.47 10.32
C LEU A 31 18.80 28.47 9.03
N LEU A 32 18.95 29.49 8.18
CA LEU A 32 18.32 29.53 6.86
C LEU A 32 18.83 28.39 5.95
N ILE A 33 20.13 28.13 5.93
CA ILE A 33 20.72 27.01 5.17
C ILE A 33 20.19 25.66 5.68
N LEU A 34 20.11 25.48 7.01
CA LEU A 34 19.52 24.28 7.60
C LEU A 34 18.04 24.13 7.23
N GLY A 35 17.28 25.22 7.26
CA GLY A 35 15.88 25.25 6.84
C GLY A 35 15.69 24.86 5.37
N LEU A 36 16.52 25.41 4.47
CA LEU A 36 16.50 25.05 3.05
C LEU A 36 16.86 23.58 2.83
N THR A 37 17.89 23.09 3.54
CA THR A 37 18.30 21.69 3.47
C THR A 37 17.18 20.78 3.95
N ASN A 38 16.51 21.12 5.06
CA ASN A 38 15.36 20.37 5.57
C ASN A 38 14.24 20.29 4.51
N ARG A 39 13.94 21.39 3.83
CA ARG A 39 12.91 21.45 2.78
C ARG A 39 13.20 20.58 1.56
N LEU A 40 14.44 20.18 1.34
CA LEU A 40 14.86 19.26 0.27
C LEU A 40 14.81 17.78 0.69
N LEU A 41 14.83 17.51 2.00
CA LEU A 41 14.89 16.15 2.56
C LEU A 41 13.54 15.69 3.11
N VAL A 42 12.70 16.64 3.53
CA VAL A 42 11.41 16.42 4.19
C VAL A 42 10.30 16.97 3.33
N GLN A 43 9.25 16.17 3.14
CA GLN A 43 8.05 16.61 2.43
C GLN A 43 7.33 17.71 3.21
N GLN A 44 7.16 18.86 2.56
CA GLN A 44 6.59 20.05 3.15
C GLN A 44 5.06 19.98 3.16
N THR A 45 4.44 20.81 4.00
CA THR A 45 2.99 20.75 4.21
C THR A 45 2.15 21.19 3.01
N HIS A 46 2.75 21.94 2.08
CA HIS A 46 2.15 22.37 0.82
C HIS A 46 2.48 21.43 -0.36
N GLN A 47 3.30 20.40 -0.14
CA GLN A 47 3.64 19.38 -1.13
C GLN A 47 2.71 18.19 -0.92
N ASN A 48 1.73 18.02 -1.81
CA ASN A 48 0.73 16.96 -1.73
C ASN A 48 0.80 16.02 -2.93
N GLY A 49 0.32 14.79 -2.74
CA GLY A 49 0.24 13.76 -3.78
C GLY A 49 1.46 12.85 -3.85
N PHE A 50 1.25 11.65 -4.37
CA PHE A 50 2.27 10.60 -4.50
C PHE A 50 3.47 11.04 -5.37
N GLU A 51 3.22 11.82 -6.43
CA GLU A 51 4.30 12.34 -7.29
C GLU A 51 5.27 13.25 -6.51
N GLN A 52 4.76 14.08 -5.59
CA GLN A 52 5.61 14.93 -4.75
C GLN A 52 6.41 14.10 -3.73
N PHE A 53 5.78 13.07 -3.15
CA PHE A 53 6.49 12.10 -2.31
C PHE A 53 7.64 11.41 -3.08
N GLN A 54 7.39 10.97 -4.32
CA GLN A 54 8.42 10.37 -5.16
C GLN A 54 9.57 11.32 -5.49
N LYS A 55 9.28 12.60 -5.76
CA LYS A 55 10.32 13.62 -6.01
C LYS A 55 11.28 13.76 -4.82
N ASN A 56 10.78 13.68 -3.58
CA ASN A 56 11.63 13.68 -2.39
C ASN A 56 12.40 12.36 -2.22
N THR A 57 11.77 11.22 -2.56
CA THR A 57 12.39 9.90 -2.42
C THR A 57 13.51 9.66 -3.43
N LEU A 58 13.35 10.15 -4.66
CA LEU A 58 14.20 9.83 -5.81
C LEU A 58 15.25 10.90 -6.13
N ASN A 59 15.36 11.97 -5.33
CA ASN A 59 16.34 13.04 -5.56
C ASN A 59 17.79 12.69 -5.17
N GLY A 60 18.02 11.52 -4.56
CA GLY A 60 19.34 11.02 -4.16
C GLY A 60 19.99 11.75 -2.97
N LEU A 61 19.44 12.87 -2.50
CA LEU A 61 20.05 13.71 -1.45
C LEU A 61 20.19 12.97 -0.11
N ARG A 62 19.32 11.99 0.15
CA ARG A 62 19.31 11.22 1.40
C ARG A 62 20.31 10.06 1.38
N GLU A 63 20.67 9.53 0.22
CA GLU A 63 21.38 8.24 0.07
C GLU A 63 22.64 8.14 0.92
N SER A 64 23.50 9.17 0.88
CA SER A 64 24.76 9.19 1.63
C SER A 64 24.56 9.15 3.15
N SER A 65 23.58 9.91 3.65
CA SER A 65 23.25 9.94 5.09
C SER A 65 22.59 8.64 5.56
N GLU A 66 21.98 7.93 4.62
CA GLU A 66 21.11 6.79 4.83
C GLU A 66 21.82 5.44 4.69
N LYS A 67 23.06 5.39 4.18
CA LYS A 67 23.86 4.16 4.13
C LYS A 67 23.96 3.43 5.47
N SER A 68 23.94 4.17 6.59
CA SER A 68 23.97 3.60 7.94
C SER A 68 22.58 3.55 8.57
N PHE A 69 22.15 2.36 8.99
CA PHE A 69 20.89 2.18 9.71
C PHE A 69 20.93 2.68 11.16
N LYS A 70 22.12 2.78 11.77
CA LYS A 70 22.29 3.20 13.17
C LYS A 70 21.53 4.51 13.45
N ARG A 71 21.82 5.56 12.68
CA ARG A 71 21.23 6.89 12.89
C ARG A 71 19.72 6.90 12.70
N ARG A 72 19.21 6.11 11.74
CA ARG A 72 17.78 5.96 11.48
C ARG A 72 17.04 5.39 12.70
N PHE A 73 17.60 4.36 13.34
CA PHE A 73 16.99 3.78 14.54
C PHE A 73 17.00 4.73 15.73
N PHE A 74 18.08 5.47 15.96
CA PHE A 74 18.10 6.52 16.99
C PHE A 74 17.03 7.59 16.74
N GLN A 75 16.88 8.05 15.49
CA GLN A 75 15.85 9.01 15.12
C GLN A 75 14.44 8.50 15.42
N MET A 76 14.14 7.25 15.02
CA MET A 76 12.82 6.64 15.28
C MET A 76 12.58 6.35 16.77
N HIS A 77 13.63 6.05 17.55
CA HIS A 77 13.50 5.74 18.97
C HIS A 77 13.30 6.99 19.85
N GLY A 78 13.53 8.18 19.28
CA GLY A 78 13.46 9.47 19.95
C GLY A 78 14.70 9.75 20.81
N ASN A 79 14.88 11.01 21.20
CA ASN A 79 16.03 11.45 22.00
C ASN A 79 16.18 10.65 23.32
N ASP A 80 15.05 10.28 23.92
CA ASP A 80 15.00 9.52 25.18
C ASP A 80 15.09 7.99 25.00
N LEU A 81 15.14 7.49 23.75
CA LEU A 81 15.19 6.05 23.44
C LEU A 81 14.04 5.24 24.07
N LYS A 82 12.82 5.76 23.94
CA LYS A 82 11.60 5.19 24.56
C LYS A 82 10.46 4.89 23.59
N PHE A 83 10.47 5.44 22.38
CA PHE A 83 9.28 5.39 21.51
C PHE A 83 9.05 4.03 20.82
N LEU A 84 10.06 3.16 20.77
CA LEU A 84 9.96 1.87 20.11
C LEU A 84 9.84 0.76 21.14
N LYS A 85 8.85 -0.11 20.94
CA LYS A 85 8.75 -1.43 21.57
C LYS A 85 8.94 -2.54 20.54
N PHE A 86 8.39 -2.34 19.34
CA PHE A 86 8.49 -3.24 18.21
C PHE A 86 8.57 -2.42 16.93
N LEU A 87 9.43 -2.83 15.99
CA LEU A 87 9.59 -2.18 14.69
C LEU A 87 9.42 -3.20 13.57
N GLU A 88 8.53 -2.90 12.64
CA GLU A 88 8.39 -3.63 11.38
C GLU A 88 9.12 -2.85 10.28
N GLY A 89 10.32 -3.30 9.93
CA GLY A 89 11.17 -2.64 8.92
C GLY A 89 10.96 -3.23 7.53
N ARG A 90 10.65 -2.41 6.53
CA ARG A 90 10.53 -2.84 5.14
C ARG A 90 11.88 -2.84 4.43
N PHE A 91 12.17 -3.87 3.63
CA PHE A 91 13.34 -3.91 2.75
C PHE A 91 12.99 -4.55 1.41
N SER A 92 13.58 -4.08 0.31
CA SER A 92 13.33 -4.66 -1.02
C SER A 92 14.28 -5.84 -1.30
N PRO A 93 13.76 -7.07 -1.55
CA PRO A 93 14.59 -8.24 -1.83
C PRO A 93 15.44 -8.10 -3.10
N LYS A 94 16.60 -8.78 -3.11
CA LYS A 94 17.57 -8.78 -4.20
C LYS A 94 17.56 -10.08 -4.98
N ASN A 95 17.99 -10.02 -6.25
CA ASN A 95 18.17 -11.21 -7.09
C ASN A 95 19.41 -12.02 -6.69
N ASN A 96 20.46 -11.33 -6.27
CA ASN A 96 21.69 -11.95 -5.79
C ASN A 96 21.56 -12.29 -4.30
N GLN A 97 21.88 -13.53 -3.92
CA GLN A 97 21.76 -14.00 -2.54
C GLN A 97 22.75 -13.32 -1.58
N ILE A 98 23.97 -13.00 -2.04
CA ILE A 98 24.99 -12.30 -1.24
C ILE A 98 24.54 -10.86 -0.96
N GLU A 99 24.03 -10.16 -1.97
CA GLU A 99 23.47 -8.81 -1.78
C GLU A 99 22.29 -8.79 -0.81
N LEU A 100 21.40 -9.79 -0.90
CA LEU A 100 20.27 -9.95 0.00
C LEU A 100 20.73 -10.16 1.46
N ILE A 101 21.72 -11.03 1.68
CA ILE A 101 22.34 -11.25 2.99
C ILE A 101 22.96 -9.96 3.52
N ASN A 102 23.79 -9.29 2.72
CA ASN A 102 24.46 -8.06 3.12
C ASN A 102 23.47 -6.96 3.50
N GLN A 103 22.34 -6.86 2.78
CA GLN A 103 21.28 -5.91 3.10
C GLN A 103 20.64 -6.21 4.46
N ILE A 104 20.21 -7.46 4.69
CA ILE A 104 19.59 -7.87 5.96
C ILE A 104 20.56 -7.68 7.13
N ASP A 105 21.81 -8.12 6.98
CA ASP A 105 22.80 -8.01 8.05
C ASP A 105 23.18 -6.55 8.33
N SER A 106 23.26 -5.68 7.32
CA SER A 106 23.47 -4.24 7.54
C SER A 106 22.37 -3.61 8.41
N ILE A 107 21.10 -3.98 8.18
CA ILE A 107 19.97 -3.51 8.98
C ILE A 107 20.12 -3.98 10.44
N TYR A 108 20.33 -5.28 10.66
CA TYR A 108 20.47 -5.84 12.00
C TYR A 108 21.72 -5.37 12.74
N ASN A 109 22.82 -5.12 12.04
CA ASN A 109 24.02 -4.52 12.63
C ASN A 109 23.74 -3.11 13.15
N GLY A 110 22.99 -2.30 12.39
CA GLY A 110 22.51 -1.00 12.85
C GLY A 110 21.61 -1.09 14.09
N TRP A 111 20.69 -2.07 14.11
CA TRP A 111 19.78 -2.30 15.23
C TRP A 111 20.53 -2.72 16.50
N ASN A 112 21.42 -3.71 16.38
CA ASN A 112 22.25 -4.21 17.48
C ASN A 112 23.16 -3.11 18.05
N HIS A 113 23.66 -2.20 17.21
CA HIS A 113 24.42 -1.04 17.68
C HIS A 113 23.58 -0.13 18.58
N MET A 114 22.33 0.16 18.18
CA MET A 114 21.41 0.96 18.99
C MET A 114 21.12 0.29 20.33
N LEU A 115 20.82 -1.02 20.35
CA LEU A 115 20.54 -1.77 21.57
C LEU A 115 21.72 -1.74 22.57
N LYS A 116 22.95 -1.98 22.09
CA LYS A 116 24.16 -1.91 22.93
C LYS A 116 24.38 -0.54 23.56
N THR A 117 23.91 0.53 22.90
CA THR A 117 24.01 1.89 23.43
C THR A 117 22.96 2.11 24.53
N LYS A 118 21.74 1.59 24.34
CA LYS A 118 20.63 1.67 25.30
C LYS A 118 20.87 0.88 26.59
N GLU A 119 21.52 -0.29 26.52
CA GLU A 119 21.83 -1.10 27.70
C GLU A 119 22.69 -0.35 28.73
N ARG A 120 23.54 0.58 28.25
CA ARG A 120 24.33 1.46 29.13
C ARG A 120 23.47 2.44 29.93
N GLU A 121 22.23 2.68 29.51
CA GLU A 121 21.29 3.64 30.11
C GLU A 121 20.23 2.98 31.03
N LYS A 122 20.37 1.67 31.36
CA LYS A 122 19.52 0.92 32.33
C LYS A 122 18.00 0.97 32.05
N SER A 123 17.58 0.70 30.82
CA SER A 123 16.16 0.58 30.42
C SER A 123 15.56 -0.82 30.70
N LYS A 124 14.28 -0.90 31.12
CA LYS A 124 13.58 -2.12 31.56
C LYS A 124 13.14 -3.11 30.47
N SER A 125 13.13 -2.73 29.17
CA SER A 125 12.83 -3.68 28.08
C SER A 125 13.48 -3.28 26.75
N SER A 126 14.15 -4.23 26.11
CA SER A 126 14.76 -4.04 24.79
C SER A 126 13.70 -4.08 23.68
N PRO A 127 13.67 -3.10 22.76
CA PRO A 127 12.76 -3.17 21.63
C PRO A 127 13.16 -4.31 20.70
N GLU A 128 12.19 -4.80 19.93
CA GLU A 128 12.39 -5.81 18.90
C GLU A 128 12.22 -5.23 17.49
N ILE A 129 12.83 -5.89 16.51
CA ILE A 129 12.64 -5.62 15.09
C ILE A 129 12.26 -6.91 14.37
N ARG A 130 11.38 -6.81 13.37
CA ARG A 130 11.16 -7.81 12.32
C ARG A 130 11.15 -7.13 10.97
N LEU A 131 11.55 -7.87 9.94
CA LEU A 131 11.63 -7.35 8.58
C LEU A 131 10.51 -7.89 7.70
N ILE A 132 10.00 -7.01 6.84
CA ILE A 132 8.99 -7.32 5.85
C ILE A 132 9.62 -7.13 4.46
N ALA A 133 9.59 -8.17 3.65
CA ALA A 133 10.14 -8.16 2.31
C ALA A 133 9.17 -7.44 1.35
N HIS A 134 9.58 -6.28 0.87
CA HIS A 134 8.76 -5.29 0.17
C HIS A 134 9.03 -5.29 -1.34
N PHE A 135 8.07 -5.80 -2.11
CA PHE A 135 8.14 -5.93 -3.55
C PHE A 135 7.59 -4.67 -4.23
N ILE A 136 8.35 -4.13 -5.17
CA ILE A 136 8.09 -2.81 -5.76
C ILE A 136 7.18 -2.94 -6.99
N LYS A 137 6.05 -2.23 -6.98
CA LYS A 137 5.21 -1.96 -8.15
C LYS A 137 5.97 -1.11 -9.16
N LYS A 138 5.92 -1.52 -10.43
CA LYS A 138 6.61 -0.85 -11.53
C LYS A 138 5.75 -0.82 -12.78
N ILE A 139 5.78 0.32 -13.45
CA ILE A 139 5.17 0.51 -14.76
C ILE A 139 5.66 -0.53 -15.80
N ASP A 140 4.76 -0.99 -16.66
CA ASP A 140 5.05 -1.90 -17.77
C ASP A 140 5.70 -1.15 -18.95
N SER A 141 6.91 -0.62 -18.73
CA SER A 141 7.62 0.25 -19.68
C SER A 141 7.98 -0.41 -21.01
N LYS A 142 8.10 -1.74 -21.03
CA LYS A 142 8.36 -2.55 -22.23
C LYS A 142 7.30 -3.65 -22.32
N PRO A 143 6.07 -3.29 -22.75
CA PRO A 143 4.95 -4.20 -22.68
C PRO A 143 5.15 -5.40 -23.60
N ASN A 144 4.93 -6.60 -23.06
CA ASN A 144 4.92 -7.82 -23.88
C ASN A 144 3.60 -7.92 -24.65
N GLN A 145 3.66 -8.51 -25.85
CA GLN A 145 2.49 -8.68 -26.73
C GLN A 145 1.32 -9.41 -26.08
N TYR A 146 1.59 -10.44 -25.28
CA TYR A 146 0.55 -11.36 -24.78
C TYR A 146 0.38 -11.31 -23.26
N ILE A 147 1.30 -10.75 -22.49
CA ILE A 147 1.23 -10.76 -21.02
C ILE A 147 1.49 -9.36 -20.45
N ARG A 148 0.53 -8.85 -19.66
CA ARG A 148 0.69 -7.60 -18.91
C ARG A 148 1.76 -7.77 -17.84
N HIS A 149 2.67 -6.80 -17.75
CA HIS A 149 3.72 -6.75 -16.74
C HIS A 149 4.59 -8.02 -16.72
N LYS A 150 4.81 -8.66 -17.88
CA LYS A 150 5.55 -9.93 -17.97
C LYS A 150 6.91 -9.86 -17.28
N ALA A 151 7.67 -8.79 -17.52
CA ALA A 151 8.98 -8.59 -16.93
C ALA A 151 8.91 -8.47 -15.40
N LEU A 152 7.94 -7.70 -14.88
CA LEU A 152 7.74 -7.53 -13.45
C LEU A 152 7.30 -8.84 -12.78
N ARG A 153 6.36 -9.58 -13.38
CA ARG A 153 5.92 -10.91 -12.87
C ARG A 153 7.10 -11.87 -12.70
N ILE A 154 8.02 -11.91 -13.69
CA ILE A 154 9.24 -12.73 -13.62
C ILE A 154 10.23 -12.18 -12.58
N GLU A 155 10.40 -10.86 -12.49
CA GLU A 155 11.29 -10.25 -11.50
C GLU A 155 10.86 -10.58 -10.06
N VAL A 156 9.59 -10.35 -9.73
CA VAL A 156 9.09 -10.50 -8.36
C VAL A 156 9.12 -11.95 -7.91
N ILE A 157 8.80 -12.91 -8.79
CA ILE A 157 8.89 -14.32 -8.43
C ILE A 157 10.33 -14.80 -8.28
N ASN A 158 11.27 -14.32 -9.11
CA ASN A 158 12.69 -14.67 -8.95
C ASN A 158 13.26 -14.16 -7.63
N LYS A 159 12.93 -12.92 -7.25
CA LYS A 159 13.25 -12.36 -5.93
C LYS A 159 12.61 -13.17 -4.80
N GLY A 160 11.35 -13.56 -4.95
CA GLY A 160 10.64 -14.42 -4.01
C GLY A 160 11.29 -15.80 -3.84
N LYS A 161 11.68 -16.45 -4.94
CA LYS A 161 12.39 -17.73 -4.93
C LYS A 161 13.76 -17.61 -4.24
N ASN A 162 14.52 -16.56 -4.54
CA ASN A 162 15.80 -16.32 -3.88
C ASN A 162 15.64 -16.10 -2.35
N LEU A 163 14.65 -15.30 -1.96
CA LEU A 163 14.31 -15.09 -0.55
C LEU A 163 13.89 -16.39 0.13
N ALA A 164 12.95 -17.15 -0.47
CA ALA A 164 12.50 -18.42 0.08
C ALA A 164 13.64 -19.45 0.23
N ALA A 165 14.57 -19.50 -0.72
CA ALA A 165 15.77 -20.33 -0.64
C ALA A 165 16.67 -19.92 0.54
N LEU A 166 16.85 -18.61 0.77
CA LEU A 166 17.60 -18.10 1.92
C LEU A 166 16.94 -18.49 3.25
N LEU A 167 15.63 -18.25 3.39
CA LEU A 167 14.90 -18.48 4.64
C LEU A 167 14.83 -19.98 4.99
N SER A 168 14.67 -20.85 3.98
CA SER A 168 14.64 -22.30 4.20
C SER A 168 16.00 -22.89 4.57
N LYS A 169 17.09 -22.37 4.01
CA LYS A 169 18.45 -22.86 4.28
C LYS A 169 19.03 -22.34 5.60
N PHE A 170 18.63 -21.15 6.05
CA PHE A 170 19.26 -20.47 7.17
C PHE A 170 18.22 -19.96 8.20
N PRO A 171 17.98 -20.72 9.29
CA PRO A 171 17.00 -20.37 10.33
C PRO A 171 17.18 -18.97 10.94
N LYS A 172 18.44 -18.49 11.01
CA LYS A 172 18.74 -17.15 11.53
C LYS A 172 18.06 -16.02 10.74
N TYR A 173 17.78 -16.19 9.45
CA TYR A 173 17.07 -15.19 8.66
C TYR A 173 15.56 -15.39 8.69
N GLN A 174 15.08 -16.63 8.87
CA GLN A 174 13.67 -16.94 9.05
C GLN A 174 13.07 -16.22 10.27
N GLN A 175 13.82 -16.15 11.38
CA GLN A 175 13.40 -15.42 12.58
C GLN A 175 13.41 -13.89 12.39
N LYS A 176 14.12 -13.41 11.36
CA LYS A 176 14.32 -11.98 11.09
C LYS A 176 13.33 -11.41 10.08
N VAL A 177 12.90 -12.21 9.11
CA VAL A 177 12.00 -11.82 8.01
C VAL A 177 10.67 -12.56 8.16
N THR A 178 9.63 -11.85 8.56
CA THR A 178 8.37 -12.45 9.01
C THR A 178 7.19 -12.20 8.09
N GLY A 179 7.31 -11.25 7.15
CA GLY A 179 6.23 -10.94 6.22
C GLY A 179 6.66 -10.52 4.83
N ILE A 180 5.66 -10.40 3.96
CA ILE A 180 5.79 -9.95 2.57
C ILE A 180 4.84 -8.79 2.32
N ASP A 181 5.28 -7.84 1.51
CA ASP A 181 4.53 -6.65 1.13
C ASP A 181 4.67 -6.37 -0.38
N ALA A 182 3.71 -5.66 -0.96
CA ALA A 182 3.84 -5.03 -2.26
C ALA A 182 3.31 -3.59 -2.24
N ALA A 183 4.18 -2.64 -2.60
CA ALA A 183 3.87 -1.21 -2.61
C ALA A 183 4.72 -0.44 -3.63
N SER A 184 4.83 0.89 -3.50
CA SER A 184 5.09 1.88 -4.54
C SER A 184 3.79 2.31 -5.23
N SER A 185 3.90 3.15 -6.27
CA SER A 185 2.79 3.69 -7.06
C SER A 185 1.72 2.64 -7.35
N GLU A 186 0.48 2.90 -6.96
CA GLU A 186 -0.64 2.00 -7.24
C GLU A 186 -1.02 1.97 -8.71
N PHE A 187 -0.75 3.06 -9.45
CA PHE A 187 -0.98 3.15 -10.90
C PHE A 187 -0.01 2.30 -11.71
N ASP A 188 1.14 1.93 -11.14
CA ASP A 188 2.20 1.25 -11.86
C ASP A 188 1.90 -0.23 -12.12
N ALA A 189 1.31 -0.93 -11.14
CA ALA A 189 1.02 -2.36 -11.26
C ALA A 189 -0.18 -2.79 -10.38
N PRO A 190 -1.16 -3.51 -10.94
CA PRO A 190 -2.32 -4.00 -10.20
C PRO A 190 -1.99 -5.26 -9.36
N PRO A 191 -2.84 -5.61 -8.37
CA PRO A 191 -2.61 -6.77 -7.48
C PRO A 191 -2.41 -8.12 -8.19
N GLU A 192 -3.07 -8.35 -9.33
CA GLU A 192 -2.90 -9.58 -10.13
C GLU A 192 -1.44 -9.87 -10.51
N VAL A 193 -0.57 -8.85 -10.58
CA VAL A 193 0.86 -9.01 -10.91
C VAL A 193 1.62 -9.74 -9.81
N PHE A 194 1.19 -9.59 -8.55
CA PHE A 194 1.84 -10.13 -7.36
C PHE A 194 1.17 -11.40 -6.84
N ALA A 195 0.00 -11.75 -7.36
CA ALA A 195 -0.81 -12.91 -6.96
C ALA A 195 0.00 -14.22 -6.88
N HIS A 196 0.78 -14.55 -7.91
CA HIS A 196 1.67 -15.72 -7.91
C HIS A 196 2.69 -15.67 -6.77
N LEU A 197 3.38 -14.54 -6.61
CA LEU A 197 4.39 -14.37 -5.56
C LEU A 197 3.80 -14.61 -4.17
N PHE A 198 2.66 -14.00 -3.85
CA PHE A 198 2.04 -14.11 -2.53
C PHE A 198 1.67 -15.56 -2.20
N ARG A 199 1.00 -16.24 -3.14
CA ARG A 199 0.66 -17.66 -2.97
C ARG A 199 1.90 -18.55 -2.89
N PHE A 200 2.92 -18.28 -3.70
CA PHE A 200 4.19 -19.01 -3.66
C PHE A 200 4.87 -18.86 -2.29
N MET A 201 5.00 -17.63 -1.77
CA MET A 201 5.63 -17.38 -0.47
C MET A 201 4.85 -18.04 0.66
N ARG A 202 3.50 -18.06 0.59
CA ARG A 202 2.68 -18.78 1.56
C ARG A 202 2.93 -20.28 1.54
N ARG A 203 3.00 -20.89 0.35
CA ARG A 203 3.38 -22.32 0.21
C ARG A 203 4.79 -22.60 0.74
N LYS A 204 5.68 -21.60 0.76
CA LYS A 204 7.02 -21.67 1.36
C LYS A 204 7.05 -21.38 2.87
N GLY A 205 5.89 -21.25 3.52
CA GLY A 205 5.77 -21.13 4.97
C GLY A 205 5.78 -19.70 5.49
N MET A 206 5.76 -18.69 4.62
CA MET A 206 5.54 -17.31 5.04
C MET A 206 4.11 -17.16 5.58
N ARG A 207 3.97 -16.52 6.74
CA ARG A 207 2.70 -16.46 7.48
C ARG A 207 1.98 -15.12 7.36
N HIS A 208 2.73 -14.04 7.20
CA HIS A 208 2.18 -12.70 7.28
C HIS A 208 2.31 -11.97 5.95
N PHE A 209 1.21 -11.39 5.48
CA PHE A 209 1.15 -10.66 4.22
C PHE A 209 0.50 -9.30 4.43
N THR A 210 1.04 -8.31 3.75
CA THR A 210 0.41 -7.00 3.61
C THR A 210 0.46 -6.58 2.15
N TYR A 211 -0.46 -5.71 1.73
CA TYR A 211 -0.46 -5.16 0.38
C TYR A 211 -0.95 -3.71 0.47
N HIS A 212 -0.21 -2.78 -0.11
CA HIS A 212 -0.63 -1.38 -0.16
C HIS A 212 -1.69 -1.23 -1.24
N ALA A 213 -2.91 -0.83 -0.87
CA ALA A 213 -4.00 -0.65 -1.80
C ALA A 213 -4.98 0.44 -1.37
N GLY A 214 -5.47 1.21 -2.33
CA GLY A 214 -6.46 2.26 -2.14
C GLY A 214 -5.91 3.53 -1.48
N GLU A 215 -4.60 3.77 -1.54
CA GLU A 215 -3.98 5.06 -1.17
C GLU A 215 -4.13 6.10 -2.28
N ASP A 216 -3.78 5.71 -3.51
CA ASP A 216 -3.74 6.57 -4.69
C ASP A 216 -4.65 5.97 -5.79
N PHE A 217 -5.57 6.77 -6.32
CA PHE A 217 -6.64 6.31 -7.21
C PHE A 217 -7.25 7.48 -8.00
N TYR A 218 -7.77 7.20 -9.20
CA TYR A 218 -8.46 8.20 -10.02
C TYR A 218 -9.88 8.45 -9.51
N HIS A 219 -10.57 7.37 -9.16
CA HIS A 219 -11.89 7.37 -8.55
C HIS A 219 -11.86 6.48 -7.30
N ILE A 220 -12.66 6.84 -6.29
CA ILE A 220 -12.87 5.95 -5.12
C ILE A 220 -13.19 4.50 -5.56
N LEU A 221 -13.87 4.28 -6.69
CA LEU A 221 -14.20 2.94 -7.18
C LEU A 221 -12.97 2.12 -7.55
N ASP A 222 -11.96 2.69 -8.22
CA ASP A 222 -10.71 1.95 -8.50
C ASP A 222 -9.89 1.73 -7.24
N GLY A 223 -9.89 2.68 -6.29
CA GLY A 223 -9.26 2.45 -4.99
C GLY A 223 -9.91 1.30 -4.21
N LEU A 224 -11.24 1.25 -4.16
CA LEU A 224 -12.00 0.14 -3.56
C LEU A 224 -11.74 -1.18 -4.29
N ARG A 225 -11.74 -1.15 -5.63
CA ARG A 225 -11.45 -2.32 -6.46
C ARG A 225 -10.03 -2.83 -6.20
N ALA A 226 -9.02 -1.95 -6.12
CA ALA A 226 -7.64 -2.34 -5.83
C ALA A 226 -7.50 -3.05 -4.48
N ILE A 227 -8.19 -2.56 -3.44
CA ILE A 227 -8.24 -3.24 -2.13
C ILE A 227 -8.88 -4.62 -2.26
N TYR A 228 -10.00 -4.72 -2.96
CA TYR A 228 -10.70 -6.00 -3.16
C TYR A 228 -9.85 -6.99 -3.97
N GLU A 229 -9.23 -6.54 -5.05
CA GLU A 229 -8.32 -7.33 -5.89
C GLU A 229 -7.10 -7.78 -5.10
N ALA A 230 -6.53 -6.94 -4.22
CA ALA A 230 -5.45 -7.35 -3.34
C ALA A 230 -5.89 -8.50 -2.42
N ILE A 231 -7.05 -8.38 -1.78
CA ILE A 231 -7.58 -9.43 -0.89
C ILE A 231 -7.83 -10.73 -1.67
N LYS A 232 -8.49 -10.65 -2.83
CA LYS A 232 -8.89 -11.84 -3.59
C LYS A 232 -7.74 -12.45 -4.37
N PHE A 233 -7.01 -11.66 -5.16
CA PHE A 233 -6.04 -12.17 -6.12
C PHE A 233 -4.73 -12.58 -5.44
N CYS A 234 -4.28 -11.83 -4.43
CA CYS A 234 -3.14 -12.23 -3.60
C CYS A 234 -3.52 -13.23 -2.50
N ASP A 235 -4.79 -13.67 -2.48
CA ASP A 235 -5.34 -14.64 -1.56
C ASP A 235 -5.13 -14.25 -0.08
N LEU A 236 -5.23 -12.96 0.28
CA LEU A 236 -5.02 -12.52 1.67
C LEU A 236 -5.98 -13.23 2.62
N LYS A 237 -5.46 -13.66 3.77
CA LYS A 237 -6.18 -14.45 4.79
C LYS A 237 -6.37 -13.63 6.06
N LYS A 238 -7.07 -14.23 7.03
CA LYS A 238 -7.17 -13.68 8.38
C LYS A 238 -5.82 -13.19 8.88
N THR A 239 -5.82 -12.03 9.53
CA THR A 239 -4.63 -11.34 10.07
C THR A 239 -3.65 -10.76 9.06
N ASP A 240 -3.83 -11.02 7.75
CA ASP A 240 -3.13 -10.26 6.71
C ASP A 240 -3.67 -8.82 6.64
N ARG A 241 -2.89 -7.90 6.08
CA ARG A 241 -3.16 -6.47 6.14
C ARG A 241 -3.34 -5.82 4.77
N ILE A 242 -4.09 -4.73 4.75
CA ILE A 242 -4.09 -3.75 3.67
C ILE A 242 -3.47 -2.46 4.20
N GLY A 243 -2.42 -1.98 3.52
CA GLY A 243 -1.80 -0.69 3.79
C GLY A 243 -2.67 0.45 3.25
N HIS A 244 -2.78 1.52 4.02
CA HIS A 244 -3.54 2.75 3.77
C HIS A 244 -5.06 2.55 3.77
N ALA A 245 -5.61 1.86 2.76
CA ALA A 245 -7.05 1.70 2.54
C ALA A 245 -7.85 3.03 2.48
N THR A 246 -7.22 4.15 2.12
CA THR A 246 -7.82 5.50 2.12
C THR A 246 -9.15 5.56 1.35
N ALA A 247 -9.23 4.92 0.19
CA ALA A 247 -10.45 4.85 -0.63
C ALA A 247 -11.65 4.27 0.12
N ALA A 248 -11.42 3.36 1.07
CA ALA A 248 -12.46 2.74 1.88
C ALA A 248 -12.91 3.61 3.05
N GLY A 249 -12.27 4.75 3.33
CA GLY A 249 -12.60 5.60 4.47
C GLY A 249 -12.82 7.07 4.14
N ILE A 250 -12.32 7.57 3.01
CA ILE A 250 -12.40 9.00 2.69
C ILE A 250 -13.86 9.44 2.48
N LEU A 251 -14.19 10.67 2.91
CA LEU A 251 -15.50 11.26 2.61
C LEU A 251 -15.61 11.49 1.10
N VAL A 252 -16.75 11.10 0.54
CA VAL A 252 -17.00 11.19 -0.91
C VAL A 252 -17.00 12.63 -1.37
N GLU A 253 -17.62 13.51 -0.58
CA GLU A 253 -17.72 14.94 -0.84
C GLU A 253 -16.33 15.59 -0.85
N GLN A 254 -15.52 15.32 0.17
CA GLN A 254 -14.14 15.79 0.27
C GLN A 254 -13.28 15.35 -0.92
N TRP A 255 -13.38 14.09 -1.32
CA TRP A 255 -12.68 13.59 -2.49
C TRP A 255 -13.13 14.33 -3.76
N SER A 256 -14.45 14.52 -3.94
CA SER A 256 -14.98 15.20 -5.12
C SER A 256 -14.60 16.68 -5.21
N GLU A 257 -14.47 17.38 -4.09
CA GLU A 257 -13.95 18.75 -4.05
C GLU A 257 -12.49 18.84 -4.51
N ALA A 258 -11.69 17.79 -4.23
CA ALA A 258 -10.29 17.74 -4.60
C ALA A 258 -10.08 17.41 -6.10
N VAL A 259 -10.91 16.53 -6.67
CA VAL A 259 -10.76 16.09 -8.08
C VAL A 259 -11.58 16.89 -9.08
N GLY A 260 -12.64 17.58 -8.64
CA GLY A 260 -13.53 18.37 -9.49
C GLY A 260 -14.66 17.56 -10.15
N ASN A 261 -15.32 18.18 -11.14
CA ASN A 261 -16.52 17.63 -11.78
C ASN A 261 -16.24 16.60 -12.87
N GLU A 262 -15.00 16.51 -13.34
CA GLU A 262 -14.57 15.59 -14.39
C GLU A 262 -13.24 14.96 -14.01
N ILE A 263 -13.08 13.67 -14.29
CA ILE A 263 -11.83 12.94 -14.10
C ILE A 263 -11.43 12.23 -15.38
N LEU A 264 -10.12 12.22 -15.64
CA LEU A 264 -9.52 11.44 -16.72
C LEU A 264 -9.17 10.05 -16.22
N ILE A 265 -9.72 9.03 -16.85
CA ILE A 265 -9.48 7.62 -16.52
C ILE A 265 -9.37 6.82 -17.82
N SER A 266 -8.64 5.71 -17.80
CA SER A 266 -8.67 4.80 -18.96
C SER A 266 -10.04 4.12 -19.06
N GLN A 267 -10.53 3.97 -20.29
CA GLN A 267 -11.82 3.35 -20.58
C GLN A 267 -11.93 1.94 -19.97
N GLY A 268 -10.84 1.17 -20.01
CA GLY A 268 -10.78 -0.15 -19.41
C GLY A 268 -10.79 -0.13 -17.88
N CYS A 269 -10.14 0.85 -17.24
CA CYS A 269 -10.24 1.01 -15.78
C CYS A 269 -11.67 1.39 -15.37
N HIS A 270 -12.35 2.23 -16.14
CA HIS A 270 -13.77 2.54 -15.90
C HIS A 270 -14.66 1.30 -16.07
N LEU A 271 -14.44 0.51 -17.11
CA LEU A 271 -15.13 -0.78 -17.31
C LEU A 271 -14.93 -1.71 -16.11
N ASP A 272 -13.69 -1.91 -15.67
CA ASP A 272 -13.37 -2.77 -14.52
C ASP A 272 -14.00 -2.24 -13.23
N ASN A 273 -14.03 -0.92 -13.03
CA ASN A 273 -14.72 -0.31 -11.88
C ASN A 273 -16.21 -0.63 -11.89
N LEU A 274 -16.87 -0.59 -13.05
CA LEU A 274 -18.29 -0.91 -13.17
C LEU A 274 -18.57 -2.41 -13.02
N ILE A 275 -17.69 -3.28 -13.54
CA ILE A 275 -17.74 -4.73 -13.31
C ILE A 275 -17.61 -5.03 -11.81
N PHE A 276 -16.68 -4.36 -11.11
CA PHE A 276 -16.53 -4.47 -9.65
C PHE A 276 -17.77 -3.99 -8.90
N VAL A 277 -18.37 -2.86 -9.32
CA VAL A 277 -19.64 -2.41 -8.76
C VAL A 277 -20.72 -3.46 -8.98
N TYR A 278 -20.90 -3.96 -10.21
CA TYR A 278 -21.84 -5.04 -10.51
C TYR A 278 -21.63 -6.25 -9.57
N HIS A 279 -20.39 -6.70 -9.41
CA HIS A 279 -20.02 -7.80 -8.52
C HIS A 279 -20.46 -7.54 -7.07
N LEU A 280 -20.21 -6.35 -6.52
CA LEU A 280 -20.65 -6.01 -5.16
C LEU A 280 -22.17 -5.92 -5.04
N ILE A 281 -22.86 -5.35 -6.03
CA ILE A 281 -24.33 -5.19 -6.00
C ILE A 281 -25.03 -6.55 -6.03
N VAL A 282 -24.58 -7.46 -6.90
CA VAL A 282 -25.17 -8.81 -7.04
C VAL A 282 -24.97 -9.64 -5.77
N ASN A 283 -23.85 -9.45 -5.07
CA ASN A 283 -23.54 -10.15 -3.83
C ASN A 283 -24.01 -9.41 -2.56
N SER A 284 -24.57 -8.20 -2.67
CA SER A 284 -25.06 -7.40 -1.54
C SER A 284 -26.57 -7.56 -1.36
N THR A 285 -27.04 -7.44 -0.12
CA THR A 285 -28.48 -7.40 0.22
C THR A 285 -29.09 -6.00 0.09
N SER A 286 -28.30 -4.98 -0.30
CA SER A 286 -28.72 -3.59 -0.33
C SER A 286 -29.67 -3.26 -1.49
N LYS A 287 -30.97 -3.12 -1.20
CA LYS A 287 -32.00 -2.68 -2.17
C LYS A 287 -31.67 -1.35 -2.86
N LYS A 288 -30.97 -0.44 -2.18
CA LYS A 288 -30.59 0.88 -2.74
C LYS A 288 -29.58 0.75 -3.89
N LEU A 289 -28.69 -0.23 -3.81
CA LEU A 289 -27.71 -0.51 -4.85
C LEU A 289 -28.34 -1.23 -6.05
N GLN A 290 -29.29 -2.14 -5.81
CA GLN A 290 -29.95 -2.90 -6.87
C GLN A 290 -30.65 -2.00 -7.92
N LYS A 291 -31.17 -0.84 -7.51
CA LYS A 291 -31.80 0.13 -8.43
C LYS A 291 -30.82 0.73 -9.47
N THR A 292 -29.53 0.70 -9.19
CA THR A 292 -28.48 1.24 -10.08
C THR A 292 -28.05 0.22 -11.14
N LEU A 293 -28.42 -1.05 -10.96
CA LEU A 293 -27.93 -2.17 -11.78
C LEU A 293 -28.23 -2.01 -13.28
N PRO A 294 -29.43 -1.57 -13.72
CA PRO A 294 -29.70 -1.39 -15.15
C PRO A 294 -28.76 -0.39 -15.83
N THR A 295 -28.49 0.75 -15.16
CA THR A 295 -27.58 1.79 -15.67
C THR A 295 -26.14 1.27 -15.72
N VAL A 296 -25.70 0.55 -14.68
CA VAL A 296 -24.37 -0.07 -14.64
C VAL A 296 -24.21 -1.10 -15.76
N ILE A 297 -25.18 -1.99 -15.95
CA ILE A 297 -25.15 -3.01 -17.01
C ILE A 297 -25.09 -2.36 -18.40
N ASN A 298 -25.91 -1.34 -18.64
CA ASN A 298 -25.90 -0.64 -19.93
C ASN A 298 -24.52 -0.06 -20.25
N GLU A 299 -23.89 0.60 -19.26
CA GLU A 299 -22.57 1.17 -19.46
C GLU A 299 -21.47 0.11 -19.61
N ILE A 300 -21.55 -0.99 -18.84
CA ILE A 300 -20.66 -2.15 -19.03
C ILE A 300 -20.72 -2.66 -20.46
N ASN A 301 -21.91 -2.78 -21.06
CA ASN A 301 -22.06 -3.26 -22.44
C ASN A 301 -21.39 -2.31 -23.45
N ASN A 302 -21.60 -0.99 -23.30
CA ASN A 302 -20.99 0.02 -24.17
C ASN A 302 -19.46 0.01 -24.10
N LEU A 303 -18.92 -0.03 -22.88
CA LEU A 303 -17.49 -0.05 -22.64
C LEU A 303 -16.88 -1.39 -23.05
N SER A 304 -17.58 -2.52 -22.86
CA SER A 304 -17.15 -3.85 -23.31
C SER A 304 -16.91 -3.86 -24.81
N TYR A 305 -17.87 -3.37 -25.61
CA TYR A 305 -17.70 -3.28 -27.06
C TYR A 305 -16.53 -2.36 -27.43
N SER A 306 -16.42 -1.22 -26.76
CA SER A 306 -15.37 -0.24 -27.03
C SER A 306 -13.96 -0.75 -26.65
N VAL A 307 -13.83 -1.62 -25.65
CA VAL A 307 -12.54 -2.21 -25.24
C VAL A 307 -12.21 -3.44 -26.07
N TYR A 308 -13.13 -4.41 -26.12
CA TYR A 308 -12.88 -5.75 -26.62
C TYR A 308 -13.33 -5.97 -28.08
N GLY A 309 -14.05 -5.01 -28.68
CA GLY A 309 -14.61 -5.11 -30.02
C GLY A 309 -15.83 -6.04 -30.12
N ASP A 310 -16.38 -6.49 -28.98
CA ASP A 310 -17.51 -7.41 -28.93
C ASP A 310 -18.33 -7.22 -27.63
N TYR A 311 -19.56 -7.73 -27.62
CA TYR A 311 -20.46 -7.70 -26.48
C TYR A 311 -20.34 -8.98 -25.67
N TYR A 312 -19.97 -8.84 -24.39
CA TYR A 312 -20.02 -9.92 -23.41
C TYR A 312 -21.08 -9.61 -22.36
N THR A 313 -21.73 -10.67 -21.87
CA THR A 313 -22.66 -10.51 -20.75
C THR A 313 -21.88 -10.06 -19.49
N PRO A 314 -22.49 -9.26 -18.60
CA PRO A 314 -21.84 -8.84 -17.35
C PRO A 314 -21.28 -10.01 -16.53
N THR A 315 -21.97 -11.15 -16.50
CA THR A 315 -21.50 -12.36 -15.79
C THR A 315 -20.23 -12.97 -16.41
N ILE A 316 -20.06 -12.93 -17.73
CA ILE A 316 -18.81 -13.38 -18.38
C ILE A 316 -17.68 -12.41 -18.05
N LEU A 317 -17.93 -11.10 -18.12
CA LEU A 317 -16.95 -10.06 -17.80
C LEU A 317 -16.51 -10.12 -16.34
N GLU A 318 -17.45 -10.30 -15.41
CA GLU A 318 -17.19 -10.50 -13.99
C GLU A 318 -16.30 -11.73 -13.74
N LYS A 319 -16.64 -12.89 -14.33
CA LYS A 319 -15.83 -14.10 -14.20
C LYS A 319 -14.45 -13.94 -14.81
N ALA A 320 -14.33 -13.25 -15.94
CA ALA A 320 -13.04 -12.99 -16.60
C ALA A 320 -12.17 -12.01 -15.82
N TRP A 321 -12.78 -11.00 -15.18
CA TRP A 321 -12.13 -10.11 -14.23
C TRP A 321 -11.63 -10.87 -12.99
N LEU A 322 -12.47 -11.72 -12.39
CA LEU A 322 -12.06 -12.56 -11.26
C LEU A 322 -10.95 -13.56 -11.64
N MET A 323 -10.99 -14.10 -12.86
CA MET A 323 -9.96 -15.02 -13.38
C MET A 323 -8.57 -14.39 -13.44
N ARG A 324 -8.45 -13.05 -13.33
CA ARG A 324 -7.16 -12.35 -13.21
C ARG A 324 -6.37 -12.70 -11.95
N GLU A 325 -6.97 -13.42 -10.99
CA GLU A 325 -6.20 -14.08 -9.93
C GLU A 325 -5.23 -15.15 -10.46
N CYS A 326 -5.48 -15.71 -11.65
CA CYS A 326 -4.64 -16.70 -12.30
C CYS A 326 -3.43 -16.04 -12.98
N CYS A 327 -2.27 -16.68 -12.89
CA CYS A 327 -1.05 -16.14 -13.51
C CYS A 327 -1.03 -16.41 -15.03
N PRO A 328 -1.02 -15.37 -15.89
CA PRO A 328 -1.01 -15.55 -17.35
C PRO A 328 0.28 -16.22 -17.86
N LEU A 329 1.38 -16.14 -17.08
CA LEU A 329 2.61 -16.86 -17.39
C LEU A 329 2.34 -18.38 -17.50
N HIS A 330 1.55 -18.94 -16.58
CA HIS A 330 1.29 -20.38 -16.52
C HIS A 330 0.13 -20.80 -17.43
N LEU A 331 -0.86 -19.92 -17.65
CA LEU A 331 -2.02 -20.26 -18.47
C LEU A 331 -1.76 -20.20 -19.97
N PHE A 332 -0.85 -19.35 -20.44
CA PHE A 332 -0.57 -19.20 -21.87
C PHE A 332 0.49 -20.20 -22.32
N GLU A 333 0.06 -21.18 -23.13
CA GLU A 333 0.86 -22.35 -23.55
C GLU A 333 2.21 -21.98 -24.19
N SER A 334 2.24 -20.91 -24.99
CA SER A 334 3.43 -20.42 -25.69
C SER A 334 4.56 -19.98 -24.75
N HIS A 335 4.31 -19.92 -23.44
CA HIS A 335 5.28 -19.47 -22.44
C HIS A 335 5.75 -20.56 -21.48
N ILE A 336 5.05 -21.70 -21.40
CA ILE A 336 5.34 -22.76 -20.42
C ILE A 336 6.79 -23.28 -20.53
N ASN A 337 7.26 -23.59 -21.75
CA ASN A 337 8.61 -24.11 -21.95
C ASN A 337 9.68 -23.10 -21.49
N ASN A 338 9.50 -21.83 -21.83
CA ASN A 338 10.43 -20.76 -21.40
C ASN A 338 10.46 -20.61 -19.88
N LEU A 339 9.31 -20.75 -19.20
CA LEU A 339 9.26 -20.69 -17.74
C LEU A 339 9.96 -21.87 -17.07
N LYS A 340 9.88 -23.06 -17.66
CA LYS A 340 10.62 -24.24 -17.17
C LYS A 340 12.12 -24.00 -17.27
N ILE A 341 12.59 -23.50 -18.42
CA ILE A 341 14.01 -23.15 -18.64
C ILE A 341 14.48 -22.07 -17.65
N GLN A 342 13.65 -21.05 -17.41
CA GLN A 342 13.95 -19.98 -16.45
C GLN A 342 13.79 -20.40 -14.98
N GLY A 343 13.33 -21.62 -14.70
CA GLY A 343 13.07 -22.10 -13.34
C GLY A 343 11.93 -21.33 -12.65
N VAL A 344 11.02 -20.70 -13.40
CA VAL A 344 9.89 -19.89 -12.88
C VAL A 344 8.59 -20.70 -12.81
N PHE A 345 8.47 -21.78 -13.59
CA PHE A 345 7.27 -22.62 -13.64
C PHE A 345 6.86 -23.13 -12.24
N ASP A 346 5.55 -23.26 -12.03
CA ASP A 346 4.94 -23.66 -10.76
C ASP A 346 3.65 -24.44 -11.03
N ASP A 347 3.65 -25.73 -10.69
CA ASP A 347 2.52 -26.63 -10.95
C ASP A 347 1.24 -26.18 -10.22
N ASN A 348 1.37 -25.57 -9.04
CA ASN A 348 0.20 -25.11 -8.29
C ASN A 348 -0.49 -23.93 -8.97
N GLU A 349 0.28 -23.08 -9.63
CA GLU A 349 -0.25 -21.94 -10.38
C GLU A 349 -0.83 -22.37 -11.72
N PHE A 350 -0.21 -23.34 -12.38
CA PHE A 350 -0.75 -23.92 -13.60
C PHE A 350 -2.15 -24.51 -13.38
N LEU A 351 -2.34 -25.23 -12.27
CA LEU A 351 -3.62 -25.84 -11.89
C LEU A 351 -4.58 -24.87 -11.17
N TRP A 352 -4.20 -23.60 -10.96
CA TRP A 352 -4.99 -22.68 -10.14
C TRP A 352 -6.36 -22.38 -10.75
N ALA A 353 -6.42 -22.15 -12.07
CA ALA A 353 -7.66 -21.82 -12.75
C ALA A 353 -8.71 -22.94 -12.67
N GLU A 354 -8.28 -24.19 -12.76
CA GLU A 354 -9.13 -25.37 -12.63
C GLU A 354 -9.59 -25.55 -11.17
N LYS A 355 -8.67 -25.43 -10.21
CA LYS A 355 -9.00 -25.51 -8.76
C LYS A 355 -10.00 -24.45 -8.31
N LYS A 356 -10.00 -23.29 -8.95
CA LYS A 356 -10.94 -22.19 -8.69
C LYS A 356 -12.23 -22.29 -9.51
N GLY A 357 -12.33 -23.23 -10.43
CA GLY A 357 -13.51 -23.42 -11.28
C GLY A 357 -13.70 -22.34 -12.34
N PHE A 358 -12.65 -21.61 -12.74
CA PHE A 358 -12.74 -20.68 -13.87
C PHE A 358 -12.80 -21.41 -15.21
N VAL A 359 -12.19 -22.60 -15.27
CA VAL A 359 -12.20 -23.51 -16.41
C VAL A 359 -12.45 -24.93 -15.90
N GLU A 360 -13.29 -25.69 -16.59
CA GLU A 360 -13.57 -27.09 -16.24
C GLU A 360 -12.36 -28.00 -16.49
N ASN A 361 -11.63 -27.72 -17.56
CA ASN A 361 -10.45 -28.48 -17.97
C ASN A 361 -9.48 -27.53 -18.70
N LEU A 362 -8.22 -27.49 -18.25
CA LEU A 362 -7.16 -26.67 -18.86
C LEU A 362 -6.87 -26.99 -20.34
N GLN A 363 -7.16 -28.21 -20.80
CA GLN A 363 -7.05 -28.61 -22.22
C GLN A 363 -8.13 -27.97 -23.09
N LYS A 364 -9.32 -27.74 -22.53
CA LYS A 364 -10.47 -27.13 -23.23
C LYS A 364 -10.70 -25.67 -22.85
N LYS A 365 -9.72 -25.02 -22.19
CA LYS A 365 -9.85 -23.62 -21.74
C LYS A 365 -10.20 -22.66 -22.88
N LYS A 366 -9.73 -22.92 -24.11
CA LYS A 366 -9.99 -22.09 -25.28
C LYS A 366 -11.46 -22.08 -25.73
N ASP A 367 -12.25 -23.06 -25.32
CA ASP A 367 -13.68 -23.12 -25.60
C ASP A 367 -14.49 -22.19 -24.67
N SER A 368 -13.87 -21.67 -23.60
CA SER A 368 -14.51 -20.80 -22.61
C SER A 368 -14.46 -19.33 -23.03
N LYS A 369 -15.64 -18.69 -23.14
CA LYS A 369 -15.74 -17.23 -23.31
C LYS A 369 -15.10 -16.44 -22.18
N VAL A 370 -15.05 -16.99 -20.96
CA VAL A 370 -14.37 -16.37 -19.82
C VAL A 370 -12.86 -16.31 -20.08
N TYR A 371 -12.28 -17.41 -20.54
CA TYR A 371 -10.86 -17.48 -20.89
C TYR A 371 -10.55 -16.58 -22.09
N GLU A 372 -11.43 -16.51 -23.09
CA GLU A 372 -11.30 -15.61 -24.24
C GLU A 372 -11.16 -14.13 -23.80
N VAL A 373 -12.06 -13.64 -22.94
CA VAL A 373 -12.01 -12.27 -22.42
C VAL A 373 -10.75 -12.04 -21.58
N TYR A 374 -10.37 -13.02 -20.76
CA TYR A 374 -9.13 -12.98 -19.97
C TYR A 374 -7.88 -12.88 -20.87
N GLU A 375 -7.82 -13.64 -21.96
CA GLU A 375 -6.74 -13.58 -22.94
C GLU A 375 -6.73 -12.22 -23.67
N LYS A 376 -7.90 -11.73 -24.11
CA LYS A 376 -8.05 -10.39 -24.70
C LYS A 376 -7.60 -9.28 -23.75
N TYR A 377 -7.88 -9.37 -22.45
CA TYR A 377 -7.40 -8.39 -21.46
C TYR A 377 -5.88 -8.24 -21.48
N HIS A 378 -5.15 -9.33 -21.73
CA HIS A 378 -3.70 -9.31 -21.83
C HIS A 378 -3.17 -9.00 -23.24
N ASP A 379 -3.92 -9.14 -24.32
CA ASP A 379 -3.43 -8.85 -25.67
C ASP A 379 -3.11 -7.35 -25.89
N LEU A 380 -1.90 -7.05 -26.37
CA LEU A 380 -1.39 -5.68 -26.53
C LEU A 380 -2.24 -4.80 -27.47
N ASN A 381 -2.92 -5.36 -28.48
CA ASN A 381 -3.79 -4.58 -29.35
C ASN A 381 -5.04 -4.15 -28.61
N ILE A 382 -5.64 -5.05 -27.83
CA ILE A 382 -6.78 -4.73 -26.95
C ILE A 382 -6.37 -3.73 -25.87
N ARG A 383 -5.12 -3.81 -25.35
CA ARG A 383 -4.62 -2.83 -24.37
C ARG A 383 -4.66 -1.40 -24.90
N LYS A 384 -4.51 -1.17 -26.21
CA LYS A 384 -4.60 0.18 -26.79
C LYS A 384 -5.99 0.77 -26.59
N ASN A 385 -7.03 -0.03 -26.83
CA ASN A 385 -8.42 0.37 -26.60
C ASN A 385 -8.72 0.51 -25.11
N TYR A 386 -8.26 -0.44 -24.30
CA TYR A 386 -8.38 -0.40 -22.84
C TYR A 386 -7.76 0.89 -22.26
N ASN A 387 -6.55 1.25 -22.69
CA ASN A 387 -5.77 2.37 -22.17
C ASN A 387 -6.17 3.73 -22.78
N LYS A 388 -7.17 3.78 -23.67
CA LYS A 388 -7.68 5.03 -24.21
C LYS A 388 -8.28 5.86 -23.06
N ASN A 389 -7.77 7.07 -22.87
CA ASN A 389 -8.28 7.98 -21.84
C ASN A 389 -9.65 8.53 -22.25
N ILE A 390 -10.57 8.53 -21.29
CA ILE A 390 -11.90 9.14 -21.39
C ILE A 390 -12.09 10.11 -20.23
N SER A 391 -12.89 11.15 -20.44
CA SER A 391 -13.37 12.01 -19.35
C SER A 391 -14.71 11.47 -18.84
N ILE A 392 -14.85 11.34 -17.53
CA ILE A 392 -16.12 10.95 -16.90
C ILE A 392 -16.49 11.92 -15.79
N THR A 393 -17.80 12.09 -15.57
CA THR A 393 -18.30 12.73 -14.35
C THR A 393 -18.28 11.70 -13.22
N PRO A 394 -17.58 11.95 -12.09
CA PRO A 394 -17.50 11.03 -10.95
C PRO A 394 -18.83 10.42 -10.52
N PHE A 395 -19.87 11.25 -10.49
CA PHE A 395 -21.21 10.85 -10.03
C PHE A 395 -22.21 10.63 -11.17
N GLY A 396 -21.75 10.41 -12.40
CA GLY A 396 -22.61 10.14 -13.55
C GLY A 396 -23.50 8.92 -13.32
N ILE A 397 -22.88 7.81 -12.92
CA ILE A 397 -23.54 6.50 -12.74
C ILE A 397 -23.79 6.21 -11.25
N ILE A 398 -22.75 6.32 -10.41
CA ILE A 398 -22.82 6.03 -8.98
C ILE A 398 -22.89 7.34 -8.19
N LYS A 399 -24.00 7.56 -7.47
CA LYS A 399 -24.20 8.78 -6.67
C LYS A 399 -23.44 8.71 -5.34
N PRO A 400 -23.13 9.85 -4.69
CA PRO A 400 -22.33 9.87 -3.45
C PRO A 400 -22.84 8.92 -2.35
N LYS A 401 -24.17 8.88 -2.14
CA LYS A 401 -24.80 7.97 -1.17
C LYS A 401 -24.58 6.49 -1.51
N GLN A 402 -24.54 6.12 -2.78
CA GLN A 402 -24.30 4.75 -3.22
C GLN A 402 -22.82 4.39 -3.05
N LEU A 403 -21.92 5.33 -3.36
CA LEU A 403 -20.48 5.16 -3.18
C LEU A 403 -20.12 4.91 -1.71
N LYS A 404 -20.73 5.65 -0.77
CA LYS A 404 -20.59 5.39 0.67
C LYS A 404 -21.06 3.98 1.05
N ILE A 405 -22.15 3.48 0.47
CA ILE A 405 -22.62 2.10 0.72
C ILE A 405 -21.58 1.09 0.22
N LEU A 406 -20.96 1.32 -0.94
CA LEU A 406 -19.91 0.45 -1.47
C LEU A 406 -18.64 0.46 -0.58
N GLN A 407 -18.24 1.62 -0.03
CA GLN A 407 -17.16 1.70 0.96
C GLN A 407 -17.47 0.83 2.20
N ILE A 408 -18.68 0.96 2.75
CA ILE A 408 -19.13 0.18 3.92
C ILE A 408 -19.20 -1.32 3.61
N GLU A 409 -19.67 -1.71 2.43
CA GLU A 409 -19.71 -3.12 2.02
C GLU A 409 -18.30 -3.71 1.92
N LEU A 410 -17.34 -2.97 1.35
CA LEU A 410 -15.95 -3.42 1.31
C LEU A 410 -15.34 -3.57 2.72
N LEU A 411 -15.59 -2.60 3.61
CA LEU A 411 -15.14 -2.69 5.01
C LEU A 411 -15.77 -3.89 5.73
N ASN A 412 -17.04 -4.19 5.47
CA ASN A 412 -17.71 -5.38 5.98
C ASN A 412 -17.07 -6.67 5.46
N ILE A 413 -16.72 -6.73 4.18
CA ILE A 413 -15.96 -7.87 3.59
C ILE A 413 -14.61 -8.01 4.29
N MET A 414 -13.87 -6.92 4.46
CA MET A 414 -12.57 -6.93 5.14
C MET A 414 -12.70 -7.43 6.59
N ALA A 415 -13.66 -6.90 7.34
CA ALA A 415 -13.91 -7.26 8.74
C ALA A 415 -14.31 -8.74 8.87
N THR A 416 -15.17 -9.23 7.96
CA THR A 416 -15.63 -10.63 7.96
C THR A 416 -14.51 -11.61 7.63
N ASN A 417 -13.54 -11.20 6.81
CA ASN A 417 -12.35 -12.00 6.48
C ASN A 417 -11.18 -11.77 7.47
N GLU A 418 -11.40 -11.00 8.54
CA GLU A 418 -10.38 -10.62 9.53
C GLU A 418 -9.12 -9.98 8.89
N ILE A 419 -9.32 -9.22 7.81
CA ILE A 419 -8.28 -8.40 7.19
C ILE A 419 -8.08 -7.16 8.04
N ILE A 420 -6.83 -6.77 8.28
CA ILE A 420 -6.47 -5.63 9.13
C ILE A 420 -6.16 -4.41 8.25
N ILE A 421 -6.51 -3.22 8.69
CA ILE A 421 -6.09 -1.98 8.05
C ILE A 421 -4.84 -1.45 8.77
N GLU A 422 -3.76 -1.26 8.03
CA GLU A 422 -2.59 -0.49 8.48
C GLU A 422 -2.71 0.92 7.90
N THR A 423 -3.03 1.91 8.73
CA THR A 423 -3.17 3.30 8.28
C THR A 423 -1.98 4.13 8.77
N LEU A 424 -1.56 5.11 7.96
CA LEU A 424 -0.28 5.80 8.09
C LEU A 424 -0.55 7.31 8.09
N PRO A 425 -0.87 7.92 9.26
CA PRO A 425 -1.59 9.19 9.32
C PRO A 425 -0.91 10.34 8.57
N THR A 426 0.36 10.63 8.86
CA THR A 426 1.08 11.71 8.17
C THR A 426 1.23 11.42 6.68
N SER A 427 1.53 10.16 6.30
CA SER A 427 1.66 9.76 4.89
C SER A 427 0.34 9.95 4.14
N ASN A 428 -0.76 9.41 4.69
CA ASN A 428 -2.10 9.56 4.12
C ASN A 428 -2.51 11.02 3.96
N VAL A 429 -2.23 11.86 4.95
CA VAL A 429 -2.57 13.30 4.89
C VAL A 429 -1.75 14.03 3.82
N ARG A 430 -0.51 13.60 3.55
CA ARG A 430 0.38 14.23 2.57
C ARG A 430 0.20 13.70 1.15
N ILE A 431 -0.09 12.41 1.01
CA ILE A 431 -0.19 11.73 -0.28
C ILE A 431 -1.64 11.71 -0.76
N GLY A 432 -2.59 11.42 0.13
CA GLY A 432 -3.99 11.25 -0.22
C GLY A 432 -4.73 12.57 -0.44
N PHE A 433 -6.04 12.47 -0.68
CA PHE A 433 -6.93 13.60 -0.94
C PHE A 433 -7.36 14.33 0.34
N HIS A 434 -6.43 14.61 1.23
CA HIS A 434 -6.65 15.28 2.50
C HIS A 434 -6.08 16.70 2.47
N LYS A 435 -6.83 17.68 2.98
CA LYS A 435 -6.32 19.06 3.11
C LYS A 435 -5.33 19.17 4.27
N ASN A 436 -5.68 18.51 5.36
CA ASN A 436 -4.89 18.38 6.57
C ASN A 436 -5.51 17.27 7.44
N PHE A 437 -4.99 17.11 8.65
CA PHE A 437 -5.43 16.12 9.63
C PHE A 437 -6.92 16.19 10.01
N SER A 438 -7.60 17.35 9.88
CA SER A 438 -9.05 17.47 10.16
C SER A 438 -9.91 16.58 9.27
N THR A 439 -9.43 16.36 8.05
CA THR A 439 -10.09 15.56 7.03
C THR A 439 -9.70 14.09 7.06
N TYR A 440 -8.90 13.67 8.04
CA TYR A 440 -8.30 12.34 8.04
C TYR A 440 -9.36 11.23 8.17
N HIS A 441 -9.29 10.24 7.27
CA HIS A 441 -10.35 9.25 7.07
C HIS A 441 -10.54 8.28 8.24
N LEU A 442 -9.57 8.18 9.17
CA LEU A 442 -9.72 7.40 10.40
C LEU A 442 -10.94 7.84 11.22
N LYS A 443 -11.28 9.14 11.23
CA LYS A 443 -12.50 9.66 11.87
C LYS A 443 -13.75 9.01 11.31
N ASN A 444 -13.81 8.80 10.00
CA ASN A 444 -14.97 8.21 9.33
C ASN A 444 -15.11 6.73 9.71
N TRP A 445 -14.01 5.98 9.75
CA TRP A 445 -14.04 4.60 10.22
C TRP A 445 -14.52 4.49 11.67
N ILE A 446 -14.04 5.37 12.56
CA ILE A 446 -14.49 5.41 13.95
C ILE A 446 -15.99 5.76 14.01
N GLN A 447 -16.42 6.80 13.30
CA GLN A 447 -17.81 7.22 13.27
C GLN A 447 -18.73 6.11 12.74
N TRP A 448 -18.34 5.42 11.67
CA TRP A 448 -19.12 4.32 11.11
C TRP A 448 -19.15 3.12 12.06
N LYS A 449 -18.06 2.84 12.79
CA LYS A 449 -18.06 1.83 13.86
C LYS A 449 -19.05 2.18 14.96
N MET A 450 -19.09 3.45 15.40
CA MET A 450 -20.06 3.94 16.40
C MET A 450 -21.51 3.86 15.90
N GLN A 451 -21.72 3.98 14.59
CA GLN A 451 -23.02 3.77 13.94
C GLN A 451 -23.41 2.29 13.78
N GLY A 452 -22.58 1.35 14.26
CA GLY A 452 -22.84 -0.08 14.24
C GLY A 452 -22.38 -0.79 12.97
N TYR A 453 -21.67 -0.11 12.06
CA TYR A 453 -21.07 -0.77 10.90
C TYR A 453 -19.87 -1.63 11.32
N LYS A 454 -19.68 -2.76 10.62
CA LYS A 454 -18.51 -3.61 10.81
C LYS A 454 -17.30 -2.96 10.15
N ILE A 455 -16.34 -2.56 10.98
CA ILE A 455 -15.08 -1.95 10.56
C ILE A 455 -13.93 -2.90 10.92
N PRO A 456 -12.99 -3.16 10.00
CA PRO A 456 -11.79 -3.94 10.27
C PRO A 456 -11.02 -3.46 11.50
N PRO A 457 -10.24 -4.32 12.17
CA PRO A 457 -9.24 -3.85 13.11
C PRO A 457 -8.26 -2.90 12.41
N ILE A 458 -7.91 -1.80 13.08
CA ILE A 458 -7.01 -0.77 12.57
C ILE A 458 -5.75 -0.74 13.42
N VAL A 459 -4.59 -0.67 12.76
CA VAL A 459 -3.27 -0.44 13.35
C VAL A 459 -2.64 0.81 12.73
N LEU A 460 -1.79 1.49 13.49
CA LEU A 460 -1.05 2.67 13.02
C LEU A 460 0.38 2.34 12.62
N GLY A 461 0.82 2.93 11.51
CA GLY A 461 2.21 2.94 11.04
C GLY A 461 2.72 4.37 10.83
N SER A 462 4.04 4.53 10.74
CA SER A 462 4.69 5.84 10.52
C SER A 462 5.27 6.03 9.12
N ASP A 463 5.15 5.00 8.28
CA ASP A 463 5.64 4.98 6.90
C ASP A 463 7.12 5.39 6.78
N ASP A 464 7.43 6.33 5.87
CA ASP A 464 8.75 6.93 5.70
C ASP A 464 9.04 8.05 6.72
N THR A 465 9.44 7.66 7.93
CA THR A 465 9.73 8.58 9.06
C THR A 465 10.71 9.71 8.72
N GLY A 466 11.65 9.46 7.81
CA GLY A 466 12.62 10.46 7.39
C GLY A 466 12.09 11.46 6.35
N ILE A 467 11.14 11.07 5.50
CA ILE A 467 10.49 11.98 4.51
C ILE A 467 9.44 12.82 5.20
N PHE A 468 8.64 12.21 6.08
CA PHE A 468 7.57 12.90 6.77
C PHE A 468 8.01 13.59 8.07
N ALA A 469 9.30 13.46 8.44
CA ALA A 469 9.88 13.98 9.68
C ALA A 469 9.03 13.66 10.92
N THR A 470 8.63 12.39 11.03
CA THR A 470 7.73 11.89 12.06
C THR A 470 8.28 10.63 12.73
N ASN A 471 7.62 10.15 13.76
CA ASN A 471 7.86 8.86 14.40
C ASN A 471 6.53 8.31 14.93
N ILE A 472 6.50 7.06 15.39
CA ILE A 472 5.25 6.43 15.83
C ILE A 472 4.57 7.18 16.98
N TYR A 473 5.32 7.79 17.90
CA TYR A 473 4.73 8.61 18.98
C TYR A 473 3.99 9.83 18.39
N ASN A 474 4.60 10.52 17.44
CA ASN A 474 3.97 11.65 16.76
C ASN A 474 2.72 11.24 15.98
N GLU A 475 2.71 10.06 15.35
CA GLU A 475 1.50 9.56 14.66
C GLU A 475 0.33 9.36 15.63
N TYR A 476 0.57 8.75 16.79
CA TYR A 476 -0.46 8.63 17.84
C TYR A 476 -0.87 10.00 18.39
N ALA A 477 0.07 10.93 18.58
CA ALA A 477 -0.24 12.28 19.05
C ALA A 477 -1.09 13.06 18.03
N ASN A 478 -0.79 12.95 16.73
CA ASN A 478 -1.58 13.55 15.66
C ASN A 478 -3.00 12.97 15.65
N VAL A 479 -3.14 11.64 15.74
CA VAL A 479 -4.45 10.99 15.80
C VAL A 479 -5.23 11.44 17.04
N PHE A 480 -4.61 11.49 18.22
CA PHE A 480 -5.27 11.99 19.43
C PHE A 480 -5.76 13.42 19.24
N SER A 481 -4.90 14.30 18.76
CA SER A 481 -5.21 15.71 18.50
C SER A 481 -6.41 15.86 17.55
N VAL A 482 -6.48 15.04 16.49
CA VAL A 482 -7.60 15.03 15.54
C VAL A 482 -8.91 14.58 16.18
N LEU A 483 -8.86 13.58 17.06
CA LEU A 483 -10.04 13.06 17.73
C LEU A 483 -10.59 14.04 18.77
N THR A 484 -9.74 14.84 19.44
CA THR A 484 -10.15 15.67 20.58
C THR A 484 -10.32 17.15 20.25
N ASN A 485 -9.52 17.72 19.35
CA ASN A 485 -9.53 19.18 19.12
C ASN A 485 -10.72 19.66 18.29
N GLU A 486 -11.40 18.76 17.60
CA GLU A 486 -12.55 19.07 16.74
C GLU A 486 -13.88 18.69 17.38
N GLU A 487 -13.89 18.50 18.70
CA GLU A 487 -15.05 18.00 19.47
C GLU A 487 -15.67 16.73 18.88
N PHE A 488 -14.87 15.92 18.15
CA PHE A 488 -15.35 14.67 17.55
C PHE A 488 -15.69 13.64 18.64
N VAL A 489 -14.81 13.49 19.62
CA VAL A 489 -15.03 12.73 20.86
C VAL A 489 -14.38 13.43 22.05
N GLY A 490 -14.84 13.12 23.27
CA GLY A 490 -14.24 13.65 24.50
C GLY A 490 -12.82 13.10 24.75
N LEU A 491 -12.03 13.78 25.59
CA LEU A 491 -10.63 13.39 25.90
C LEU A 491 -10.48 11.94 26.36
N SER A 492 -11.36 11.47 27.25
CA SER A 492 -11.32 10.09 27.76
C SER A 492 -11.61 9.08 26.66
N GLU A 493 -12.65 9.33 25.85
CA GLU A 493 -13.04 8.46 24.74
C GLU A 493 -11.96 8.41 23.65
N GLY A 494 -11.36 9.56 23.33
CA GLY A 494 -10.21 9.65 22.44
C GLY A 494 -9.04 8.77 22.92
N MET A 495 -8.71 8.81 24.22
CA MET A 495 -7.68 7.95 24.79
C MET A 495 -8.05 6.46 24.72
N ASP A 496 -9.31 6.10 24.93
CA ASP A 496 -9.77 4.71 24.83
C ASP A 496 -9.69 4.18 23.40
N ILE A 497 -10.02 5.00 22.41
CA ILE A 497 -9.83 4.67 20.99
C ILE A 497 -8.34 4.42 20.70
N LEU A 498 -7.45 5.31 21.17
CA LEU A 498 -6.01 5.14 21.00
C LEU A 498 -5.48 3.86 21.66
N ARG A 499 -5.93 3.55 22.88
CA ARG A 499 -5.58 2.29 23.57
C ARG A 499 -6.02 1.08 22.77
N HIS A 500 -7.23 1.11 22.20
CA HIS A 500 -7.74 0.02 21.37
C HIS A 500 -6.90 -0.17 20.10
N ILE A 501 -6.57 0.91 19.39
CA ILE A 501 -5.70 0.88 18.22
C ILE A 501 -4.30 0.33 18.57
N ASN A 502 -3.71 0.80 19.68
CA ASN A 502 -2.42 0.28 20.15
C ASN A 502 -2.48 -1.20 20.54
N ASN A 503 -3.57 -1.64 21.16
CA ASN A 503 -3.78 -3.06 21.48
C ASN A 503 -3.88 -3.90 20.20
N ASN A 504 -4.56 -3.41 19.15
CA ASN A 504 -4.57 -4.07 17.84
C ASN A 504 -3.15 -4.22 17.29
N SER A 505 -2.30 -3.18 17.39
CA SER A 505 -0.90 -3.27 16.97
C SER A 505 -0.10 -4.34 17.73
N VAL A 506 -0.44 -4.63 18.99
CA VAL A 506 0.18 -5.72 19.77
C VAL A 506 -0.35 -7.10 19.37
N ILE A 507 -1.63 -7.21 19.02
CA ILE A 507 -2.27 -8.47 18.61
C ILE A 507 -1.82 -8.88 17.20
N TYR A 508 -1.79 -7.92 16.27
CA TYR A 508 -1.61 -8.18 14.84
C TYR A 508 -0.18 -7.97 14.33
N LYS A 509 0.81 -7.67 15.19
CA LYS A 509 2.22 -7.55 14.78
C LYS A 509 2.75 -8.83 14.12
N PHE A 510 3.62 -8.68 13.13
CA PHE A 510 4.20 -9.78 12.38
C PHE A 510 5.40 -10.40 13.12
N ILE A 511 5.13 -11.38 13.98
CA ILE A 511 6.13 -12.13 14.76
C ILE A 511 6.62 -13.38 14.03
#